data_AF-A0A848UZ04-F1
#
_entry.id   AF-A0A848UZ04-F1
#
_cell.length_a   1.000
_cell.length_b   1.000
_cell.length_c   1.000
_cell.angle_alpha   90.00
_cell.angle_beta   90.00
_cell.angle_gamma   90.00
#
_symmetry.space_group_name_H-M   'P 1'
#
loop_
_entity.id
_entity.type
_entity.pdbx_description
1 polymer ?
#
loop_
_entity_poly.entity_id
_entity_poly.type
_entity_poly.pdbx_seq_one_letter_code
_entity_poly.pdbx_strand_id
1 'polypeptide(L)'
;YLGAKSGLDLLMAARVQGLSKPVIMLTGQDDKRVDIASLKAGASDYLSKGELSTQILERTVRYAVSRYVSQQQLIKEKWRYAALFEQSLDPVVILTREMDIYECNQSFVELVEYDADQGERVNIFSFFKDEEEGRKLKEVVDQKRFVKNSLPSKAATGN
;
A
#
# COMPACT_ATOMS: atom_id res chain seq x y z
N TYR A 1 19.06 -12.89 29.62
CA TYR A 1 19.96 -13.70 28.77
C TYR A 1 19.13 -14.39 27.72
N LEU A 2 19.46 -14.24 26.43
CA LEU A 2 18.69 -14.76 25.29
C LEU A 2 19.04 -16.22 24.91
N GLY A 3 19.82 -16.92 25.75
CA GLY A 3 20.29 -18.28 25.47
C GLY A 3 21.14 -18.32 24.19
N ALA A 4 20.95 -19.35 23.37
CA ALA A 4 21.68 -19.58 22.11
C ALA A 4 21.11 -18.81 20.90
N LYS A 5 19.99 -18.08 21.03
CA LYS A 5 19.36 -17.35 19.93
C LYS A 5 19.85 -15.91 19.90
N SER A 6 20.20 -15.41 18.72
CA SER A 6 20.55 -14.01 18.55
C SER A 6 19.31 -13.12 18.66
N GLY A 7 19.49 -11.83 18.95
CA GLY A 7 18.38 -10.88 18.91
C GLY A 7 17.73 -10.78 17.53
N LEU A 8 18.50 -11.04 16.46
CA LEU A 8 18.00 -11.07 15.08
C LEU A 8 17.04 -12.25 14.87
N ASP A 9 17.38 -13.44 15.39
CA ASP A 9 16.51 -14.62 15.30
C ASP A 9 15.17 -14.37 16.01
N LEU A 10 15.21 -13.66 17.14
CA LEU A 10 13.99 -13.27 17.87
C LEU A 10 13.13 -12.32 17.03
N LEU A 11 13.74 -11.30 16.42
CA LEU A 11 13.03 -10.36 15.56
C LEU A 11 12.36 -11.08 14.38
N MET A 12 13.10 -11.94 13.68
CA MET A 12 12.56 -12.72 12.55
C MET A 12 11.39 -13.60 13.00
N ALA A 13 11.54 -14.34 14.11
CA ALA A 13 10.46 -15.16 14.66
C ALA A 13 9.22 -14.32 15.02
N ALA A 14 9.41 -13.14 15.64
CA ALA A 14 8.32 -12.25 15.99
C ALA A 14 7.60 -11.69 14.75
N ARG A 15 8.32 -11.35 13.69
CA ARG A 15 7.73 -10.90 12.42
C ARG A 15 6.94 -12.01 11.73
N VAL A 16 7.45 -13.24 11.71
CA VAL A 16 6.72 -14.41 11.20
C VAL A 16 5.43 -14.66 11.98
N GLN A 17 5.42 -14.39 13.29
CA GLN A 17 4.22 -14.45 14.13
C GLN A 17 3.28 -13.25 13.98
N GLY A 18 3.54 -12.33 13.05
CA GLY A 18 2.67 -11.20 12.76
C GLY A 18 2.85 -9.98 13.68
N LEU A 19 3.94 -9.91 14.45
CA LEU A 19 4.25 -8.68 15.18
C LEU A 19 4.47 -7.56 14.16
N SER A 20 3.62 -6.53 14.18
CA SER A 20 3.71 -5.37 13.29
C SER A 20 4.28 -4.12 13.99
N LYS A 21 4.33 -4.13 15.32
CA LYS A 21 4.80 -2.98 16.12
C LYS A 21 6.29 -2.67 15.87
N PRO A 22 6.74 -1.42 16.09
CA PRO A 22 8.15 -1.07 16.01
C PRO A 22 9.00 -1.89 16.96
N VAL A 23 10.16 -2.34 16.48
CA VAL A 23 11.16 -3.04 17.29
C VAL A 23 12.49 -2.31 17.11
N ILE A 24 13.09 -1.87 18.21
CA ILE A 24 14.42 -1.24 18.22
C ILE A 24 15.40 -2.28 18.75
N MET A 25 16.45 -2.55 17.98
CA MET A 25 17.48 -3.52 18.34
C MET A 25 18.58 -2.83 19.13
N LEU A 26 19.00 -3.43 20.25
CA LEU A 26 20.11 -2.93 21.07
C LEU A 26 21.31 -3.88 20.99
N THR A 27 22.48 -3.38 20.63
CA THR A 27 23.70 -4.19 20.48
C THR A 27 24.78 -3.89 21.52
N GLY A 28 25.70 -4.82 21.74
CA GLY A 28 27.01 -4.52 22.32
C GLY A 28 28.10 -4.62 21.25
N GLN A 29 28.87 -3.55 21.05
CA GLN A 29 29.94 -3.35 20.06
C GLN A 29 29.55 -3.24 18.56
N ASP A 30 30.36 -2.42 17.86
CA ASP A 30 30.22 -1.84 16.51
C ASP A 30 30.24 -2.84 15.33
N ASP A 31 29.50 -3.94 15.41
CA ASP A 31 29.38 -4.85 14.27
C ASP A 31 28.34 -4.34 13.26
N LYS A 32 28.74 -3.35 12.47
CA LYS A 32 27.95 -2.70 11.39
C LYS A 32 27.25 -3.69 10.44
N ARG A 33 27.74 -4.94 10.35
CA ARG A 33 27.12 -5.99 9.52
C ARG A 33 25.79 -6.47 10.11
N VAL A 34 25.68 -6.49 11.44
CA VAL A 34 24.46 -6.87 12.17
C VAL A 34 23.39 -5.79 12.02
N ASP A 35 23.78 -4.52 11.87
CA ASP A 35 22.87 -3.36 11.70
C ASP A 35 22.04 -3.49 10.41
N ILE A 36 22.69 -3.77 9.29
CA ILE A 36 22.00 -3.88 7.98
C ILE A 36 21.09 -5.10 7.95
N ALA A 37 21.55 -6.24 8.48
CA ALA A 37 20.75 -7.45 8.57
C ALA A 37 19.49 -7.24 9.44
N SER A 38 19.62 -6.51 10.54
CA SER A 38 18.52 -6.19 11.45
C SER A 38 17.47 -5.29 10.79
N LEU A 39 17.89 -4.25 10.06
CA LEU A 39 16.98 -3.40 9.30
C LEU A 39 16.26 -4.18 8.19
N LYS A 40 16.98 -5.04 7.47
CA LYS A 40 16.37 -5.93 6.45
C LYS A 40 15.37 -6.92 7.05
N ALA A 41 15.61 -7.40 8.27
CA ALA A 41 14.68 -8.25 9.01
C ALA A 41 13.48 -7.49 9.61
N GLY A 42 13.38 -6.17 9.37
CA GLY A 42 12.24 -5.35 9.76
C GLY A 42 12.38 -4.70 11.14
N ALA A 43 13.60 -4.51 11.65
CA ALA A 43 13.82 -3.61 12.77
C ALA A 43 13.47 -2.18 12.35
N SER A 44 12.89 -1.40 13.27
CA SER A 44 12.57 0.01 13.03
C SER A 44 13.79 0.89 13.17
N ASP A 45 14.69 0.52 14.09
CA ASP A 45 15.97 1.16 14.27
C ASP A 45 16.92 0.23 15.05
N TYR A 46 18.17 0.65 15.14
CA TYR A 46 19.22 -0.03 15.86
C TYR A 46 20.04 0.97 16.69
N LEU A 47 20.35 0.62 17.94
CA LEU A 47 21.14 1.46 18.83
C LEU A 47 22.28 0.68 19.47
N SER A 48 23.47 1.30 19.51
CA SER A 48 24.61 0.83 20.27
C SER A 48 24.37 1.02 21.77
N LYS A 49 24.56 -0.02 22.58
CA LYS A 49 24.50 0.08 24.06
C LYS A 49 25.60 0.97 24.63
N GLY A 50 26.73 1.12 23.92
CA GLY A 50 27.84 1.97 24.37
C GLY A 50 27.59 3.46 24.18
N GLU A 51 26.71 3.83 23.24
CA GLU A 51 26.40 5.22 22.89
C GLU A 51 25.00 5.64 23.37
N LEU A 52 24.37 4.82 24.21
CA LEU A 52 23.00 5.00 24.63
C LEU A 52 22.90 6.16 25.62
N SER A 53 22.16 7.20 25.24
CA SER A 53 21.74 8.29 26.12
C SER A 53 20.23 8.38 26.16
N THR A 54 19.68 8.99 27.22
CA THR A 54 18.23 9.22 27.35
C THR A 54 17.69 10.00 26.14
N GLN A 55 18.44 11.00 25.67
CA GLN A 55 18.06 11.83 24.53
C GLN A 55 18.03 11.02 23.22
N ILE A 56 19.01 10.15 23.01
CA ILE A 56 19.06 9.27 21.81
C ILE A 56 17.88 8.31 21.84
N LEU A 57 17.67 7.61 22.97
CA LEU A 57 16.59 6.64 23.08
C LEU A 57 15.21 7.28 22.91
N GLU A 58 14.96 8.42 23.54
CA GLU A 58 13.71 9.15 23.41
C GLU A 58 13.42 9.51 21.95
N ARG A 59 14.43 10.05 21.25
CA ARG A 59 14.32 10.44 19.84
C ARG A 59 14.05 9.22 18.94
N THR A 60 14.78 8.13 19.13
CA THR A 60 14.61 6.89 18.37
C THR A 60 13.23 6.29 18.56
N VAL A 61 12.75 6.18 19.81
CA VAL A 61 11.41 5.67 20.10
C VAL A 61 10.33 6.57 19.49
N ARG A 62 10.46 7.89 19.67
CA ARG A 62 9.51 8.87 19.11
C ARG A 62 9.37 8.73 17.60
N TYR A 63 10.49 8.61 16.87
CA TYR A 63 10.43 8.45 15.42
C TYR A 63 9.93 7.08 14.98
N ALA A 64 10.35 6.00 15.65
CA ALA A 64 9.88 4.66 15.34
C ALA A 64 8.35 4.55 15.50
N VAL A 65 7.80 5.12 16.57
CA VAL A 65 6.36 5.18 16.82
C VAL A 65 5.66 6.09 15.81
N SER A 66 6.17 7.30 15.58
CA SER A 66 5.58 8.25 14.64
C SER A 66 5.49 7.66 13.23
N ARG A 67 6.57 7.03 12.74
CA ARG A 67 6.58 6.35 11.44
C ARG A 67 5.55 5.23 11.35
N TYR A 68 5.45 4.41 12.40
CA TYR A 68 4.47 3.34 12.45
C TYR A 68 3.03 3.87 12.43
N VAL A 69 2.73 4.90 13.22
CA VAL A 69 1.38 5.50 13.23
C VAL A 69 1.02 6.04 11.85
N SER A 70 1.92 6.77 11.18
CA SER A 70 1.68 7.28 9.83
C SER A 70 1.45 6.16 8.81
N GLN A 71 2.22 5.07 8.90
CA GLN A 71 2.01 3.90 8.04
C GLN A 71 0.66 3.22 8.29
N GLN A 72 0.26 3.05 9.55
CA GLN A 72 -1.03 2.46 9.91
C GLN A 72 -2.20 3.35 9.48
N GLN A 73 -2.06 4.67 9.56
CA GLN A 73 -3.06 5.61 9.05
C GLN A 73 -3.24 5.45 7.54
N LEU A 74 -2.14 5.41 6.78
CA LEU A 74 -2.19 5.20 5.33
C LEU A 74 -2.85 3.86 4.97
N ILE A 75 -2.51 2.79 5.68
CA ILE A 75 -3.14 1.47 5.49
C ILE A 75 -4.63 1.55 5.76
N LYS A 76 -5.04 2.16 6.87
CA LYS A 76 -6.45 2.33 7.23
C LYS A 76 -7.23 3.16 6.21
N GLU A 77 -6.63 4.24 5.69
CA GLU A 77 -7.24 5.06 4.64
C GLU A 77 -7.42 4.28 3.35
N LYS A 78 -6.42 3.50 2.93
CA LYS A 78 -6.53 2.60 1.77
C LYS A 78 -7.63 1.56 1.95
N TRP A 79 -7.71 0.92 3.11
CA TRP A 79 -8.79 -0.04 3.41
C TRP A 79 -10.16 0.62 3.42
N ARG A 80 -10.28 1.83 3.98
CA ARG A 80 -11.53 2.58 3.97
C ARG A 80 -11.95 2.95 2.55
N TYR A 81 -11.00 3.38 1.72
CA TYR A 81 -11.24 3.65 0.31
C TYR A 81 -11.74 2.40 -0.41
N ALA A 82 -11.01 1.29 -0.32
CA ALA A 82 -11.38 0.02 -0.96
C ALA A 82 -12.76 -0.47 -0.49
N ALA A 83 -13.03 -0.42 0.82
CA ALA A 83 -14.33 -0.83 1.36
C ALA A 83 -15.48 0.04 0.82
N LEU A 84 -15.32 1.37 0.77
CA LEU A 84 -16.36 2.25 0.24
C LEU A 84 -16.56 2.11 -1.27
N PHE A 85 -15.47 1.92 -2.01
CA PHE A 85 -15.49 1.71 -3.45
C PHE A 85 -16.17 0.38 -3.81
N GLU A 86 -15.75 -0.72 -3.19
CA GLU A 86 -16.26 -2.06 -3.47
C GLU A 86 -17.67 -2.32 -2.92
N GLN A 87 -18.04 -1.73 -1.79
CA GLN A 87 -19.39 -1.88 -1.22
C GLN A 87 -20.42 -0.92 -1.82
N SER A 88 -20.02 -0.05 -2.75
CA SER A 88 -20.95 0.83 -3.46
C SER A 88 -21.92 0.00 -4.31
N LEU A 89 -23.21 0.23 -4.10
CA LEU A 89 -24.27 -0.39 -4.92
C LEU A 89 -24.32 0.23 -6.32
N ASP A 90 -23.94 1.49 -6.46
CA ASP A 90 -23.81 2.13 -7.76
C ASP A 90 -22.51 1.68 -8.44
N PRO A 91 -22.52 1.39 -9.76
CA PRO A 91 -21.32 1.15 -10.54
C PRO A 91 -20.36 2.34 -10.48
N VAL A 92 -19.13 2.08 -10.06
CA VAL A 92 -18.06 3.09 -10.04
C VAL A 92 -16.93 2.60 -10.93
N VAL A 93 -16.55 3.44 -11.89
CA VAL A 93 -15.44 3.19 -12.80
C VAL A 93 -14.45 4.35 -12.79
N ILE A 94 -13.18 4.02 -12.80
CA ILE A 94 -12.05 4.93 -12.95
C ILE A 94 -11.45 4.66 -14.31
N LEU A 95 -11.35 5.71 -15.14
CA LEU A 95 -10.89 5.62 -16.52
C LEU A 95 -9.56 6.34 -16.73
N THR A 96 -8.78 5.87 -17.71
CA THR A 96 -7.65 6.63 -18.27
C THR A 96 -8.16 7.76 -19.17
N ARG A 97 -7.25 8.61 -19.68
CA ARG A 97 -7.63 9.64 -20.67
C ARG A 97 -8.05 9.03 -22.01
N GLU A 98 -7.53 7.85 -22.30
CA GLU A 98 -7.85 7.05 -23.48
C GLU A 98 -9.19 6.30 -23.33
N MET A 99 -9.88 6.48 -22.19
CA MET A 99 -11.15 5.85 -21.84
C MET A 99 -11.04 4.35 -21.55
N ASP A 100 -9.83 3.87 -21.21
CA ASP A 100 -9.63 2.50 -20.74
C ASP A 100 -10.00 2.38 -19.26
N ILE A 101 -10.60 1.25 -18.89
CA ILE A 101 -10.91 0.95 -17.50
C ILE A 101 -9.59 0.75 -16.74
N TYR A 102 -9.30 1.66 -15.82
CA TYR A 102 -8.18 1.56 -14.90
C TYR A 102 -8.56 0.70 -13.68
N GLU A 103 -9.74 0.96 -13.11
CA GLU A 103 -10.30 0.30 -11.94
C GLU A 103 -11.82 0.40 -11.96
N CYS A 104 -12.53 -0.64 -11.53
CA CYS A 104 -13.98 -0.66 -11.42
C CYS A 104 -14.37 -1.48 -10.19
N ASN A 105 -15.48 -1.12 -9.54
CA ASN A 105 -15.97 -1.85 -8.39
C ASN A 105 -16.77 -3.10 -8.81
N GLN A 106 -17.03 -3.95 -7.83
CA GLN A 106 -17.83 -5.17 -8.04
C GLN A 106 -19.22 -4.90 -8.65
N SER A 107 -19.90 -3.79 -8.29
CA SER A 107 -21.20 -3.45 -8.88
C SER A 107 -21.13 -3.21 -10.39
N PHE A 108 -20.07 -2.56 -10.89
CA PHE A 108 -19.86 -2.41 -12.33
C PHE A 108 -19.66 -3.76 -13.02
N VAL A 109 -18.81 -4.62 -12.44
CA VAL A 109 -18.56 -5.99 -12.94
C VAL A 109 -19.86 -6.78 -13.08
N GLU A 110 -20.72 -6.72 -12.05
CA GLU A 110 -22.03 -7.38 -12.04
C GLU A 110 -23.02 -6.78 -13.04
N LEU A 111 -23.03 -5.45 -13.20
CA LEU A 111 -23.96 -4.78 -14.10
C LEU A 111 -23.68 -5.10 -15.58
N VAL A 112 -22.40 -5.09 -15.98
CA VAL A 112 -22.01 -5.26 -17.39
C VAL A 112 -21.49 -6.66 -17.71
N GLU A 113 -21.55 -7.59 -16.76
CA GLU A 113 -21.02 -8.95 -16.87
C GLU A 113 -19.55 -8.96 -17.33
N TYR A 114 -18.76 -8.02 -16.82
CA TYR A 114 -17.38 -7.81 -17.24
C TYR A 114 -16.43 -8.82 -16.59
N ASP A 115 -15.75 -9.63 -17.39
CA ASP A 115 -14.67 -10.50 -16.90
C ASP A 115 -13.38 -9.71 -16.74
N ALA A 116 -13.18 -9.16 -15.53
CA ALA A 116 -12.02 -8.36 -15.19
C ALA A 116 -10.68 -9.14 -15.17
N ASP A 117 -10.70 -10.48 -15.30
CA ASP A 117 -9.52 -11.35 -15.20
C ASP A 117 -8.80 -11.57 -16.56
N GLN A 118 -9.30 -10.96 -17.64
CA GLN A 118 -8.75 -11.12 -19.00
C GLN A 118 -7.36 -10.47 -19.21
N GLY A 119 -6.83 -9.73 -18.23
CA GLY A 119 -5.49 -9.13 -18.28
C GLY A 119 -5.29 -8.01 -19.31
N GLU A 120 -6.18 -7.87 -20.29
CA GLU A 120 -6.18 -6.79 -21.27
C GLU A 120 -6.90 -5.55 -20.74
N ARG A 121 -6.39 -4.36 -21.10
CA ARG A 121 -7.09 -3.10 -20.83
C ARG A 121 -8.32 -3.03 -21.72
N VAL A 122 -9.51 -3.02 -21.11
CA VAL A 122 -10.76 -2.89 -21.84
C VAL A 122 -11.17 -1.43 -21.92
N ASN A 123 -11.46 -0.98 -23.14
CA ASN A 123 -11.98 0.36 -23.38
C ASN A 123 -13.47 0.41 -23.01
N ILE A 124 -13.87 1.43 -22.25
CA ILE A 124 -15.24 1.55 -21.73
C ILE A 124 -16.29 1.63 -22.86
N PHE A 125 -15.91 2.07 -24.06
CA PHE A 125 -16.82 2.15 -25.20
C PHE A 125 -17.28 0.79 -25.72
N SER A 126 -16.56 -0.30 -25.41
CA SER A 126 -16.98 -1.67 -25.77
C SER A 126 -18.31 -2.10 -25.13
N PHE A 127 -18.72 -1.44 -24.04
CA PHE A 127 -19.98 -1.72 -23.34
C PHE A 127 -21.16 -0.87 -23.85
N PHE A 128 -20.94 0.07 -24.77
CA PHE A 128 -22.00 0.91 -25.34
C PHE A 128 -22.58 0.25 -26.60
N LYS A 129 -23.91 0.28 -26.72
CA LYS A 129 -24.60 -0.25 -27.92
C LYS A 129 -24.49 0.71 -29.12
N ASP A 130 -24.31 1.99 -28.86
CA ASP A 130 -24.26 3.06 -29.86
C ASP A 130 -22.97 3.89 -29.71
N GLU A 131 -22.27 4.11 -30.82
CA GLU A 131 -21.08 4.96 -30.88
C GLU A 131 -21.39 6.43 -30.53
N GLU A 132 -22.61 6.90 -30.77
CA GLU A 132 -23.01 8.27 -30.45
C GLU A 132 -23.08 8.52 -28.93
N GLU A 133 -23.54 7.53 -28.16
CA GLU A 133 -23.58 7.59 -26.69
C GLU A 133 -22.18 7.61 -26.09
N GLY A 134 -21.27 6.77 -26.61
CA GLY A 134 -19.87 6.78 -26.22
C GLY A 134 -19.19 8.12 -26.51
N ARG A 135 -19.48 8.73 -27.67
CA ARG A 135 -18.96 10.06 -28.03
C ARG A 135 -19.42 11.15 -27.07
N LYS A 136 -20.71 11.15 -26.69
CA LYS A 136 -21.27 12.08 -25.70
C LYS A 136 -20.58 11.94 -24.35
N LEU A 137 -20.32 10.72 -23.89
CA LEU A 137 -19.57 10.49 -22.64
C LEU A 137 -18.16 11.08 -22.73
N LYS A 138 -17.45 10.84 -23.83
CA LYS A 138 -16.10 11.38 -24.04
C LYS A 138 -16.07 12.90 -23.96
N GLU A 139 -16.99 13.55 -24.67
CA GLU A 139 -17.12 15.01 -24.68
C GLU A 139 -17.38 15.57 -23.28
N VAL A 140 -18.24 14.92 -22.50
CA VAL A 140 -18.54 15.32 -21.12
C VAL A 140 -17.31 15.17 -20.21
N VAL A 141 -16.55 14.07 -20.35
CA VAL A 141 -15.33 13.82 -19.58
C VAL A 141 -14.26 14.87 -19.88
N ASP A 142 -14.04 15.16 -21.16
CA ASP A 142 -13.06 16.16 -21.63
C ASP A 142 -13.41 17.57 -21.16
N GLN A 143 -14.70 17.94 -21.20
CA GLN A 143 -15.17 19.28 -20.79
C GLN A 143 -15.15 19.48 -19.27
N LYS A 144 -15.50 18.45 -18.48
CA LYS A 144 -15.70 18.58 -17.02
C LYS A 144 -14.43 18.36 -16.20
N ARG A 145 -13.27 18.08 -16.81
CA ARG A 145 -11.98 17.82 -16.12
C ARG A 145 -12.12 16.86 -14.93
N PHE A 146 -12.83 15.73 -15.09
CA PHE A 146 -12.89 14.68 -14.06
C PHE A 146 -11.56 13.96 -13.79
N VAL A 147 -10.48 14.41 -14.44
CA VAL A 147 -9.13 13.86 -14.30
C VAL A 147 -8.50 14.34 -12.99
N LYS A 148 -8.42 13.46 -11.99
CA LYS A 148 -7.48 13.65 -10.87
C LYS A 148 -6.04 13.47 -11.37
N ASN A 149 -5.14 14.36 -10.93
CA ASN A 149 -3.72 14.29 -11.25
C ASN A 149 -3.13 12.93 -10.86
N SER A 150 -2.54 12.26 -11.86
CA SER A 150 -1.83 10.98 -11.80
C SER A 150 -2.54 9.88 -11.01
N LEU A 151 -3.19 8.97 -11.73
CA LEU A 151 -3.57 7.66 -11.19
C LEU A 151 -2.31 7.00 -10.57
N PRO A 152 -2.39 6.43 -9.35
CA PRO A 152 -1.28 5.65 -8.82
C PRO A 152 -0.96 4.55 -9.83
N SER A 153 0.31 4.31 -10.13
CA SER A 153 0.70 3.17 -10.98
C SER A 153 0.16 1.89 -10.34
N LYS A 154 -0.67 1.13 -11.06
CA LYS A 154 -0.98 -0.28 -10.75
C LYS A 154 0.37 -1.00 -10.73
N ALA A 155 0.99 -1.13 -9.55
CA ALA A 155 2.17 -1.96 -9.40
C ALA A 155 1.72 -3.36 -9.81
N ALA A 156 2.38 -3.90 -10.84
CA ALA A 156 2.15 -5.23 -11.35
C ALA A 156 2.05 -6.20 -10.18
N THR A 157 0.83 -6.59 -9.84
CA THR A 157 0.59 -7.72 -8.96
C THR A 157 0.66 -8.94 -9.86
N GLY A 158 1.88 -9.24 -10.32
CA GLY A 158 2.21 -10.50 -10.94
C GLY A 158 2.52 -11.48 -9.82
N ASN A 159 1.62 -12.45 -9.66
CA ASN A 159 2.02 -13.80 -9.27
C ASN A 159 2.35 -14.57 -10.54
#